data_AF-A0A6G3T420-F1
#
_entry.id   AF-A0A6G3T420-F1
#
_cell.length_a   1.000
_cell.length_b   1.000
_cell.length_c   1.000
_cell.angle_alpha   90.00
_cell.angle_beta   90.00
_cell.angle_gamma   90.00
#
_symmetry.space_group_name_H-M   'P 1'
#
loop_
_entity.id
_entity.type
_entity.pdbx_description
1 polymer ?
#
loop_
_entity_poly.entity_id
_entity_poly.type
_entity_poly.pdbx_seq_one_letter_code
_entity_poly.pdbx_strand_id
1 'polypeptide(L)' 'MHLRTDGDLHPVFCTIVPPHVLDHLSRSADARLADPARRTLAADGLRRDRR' A
#
# COMPACT_ATOMS: atom_id res chain seq x y z
N MET A 1 -2.59 -15.64 11.50
CA MET A 1 -2.45 -14.17 11.47
C MET A 1 -3.84 -13.59 11.20
N HIS A 2 -4.62 -13.31 12.24
CA HIS A 2 -5.96 -12.74 12.11
C HIS A 2 -5.84 -11.21 11.99
N LEU A 3 -6.26 -10.63 10.86
CA LEU A 3 -6.51 -9.19 10.80
C LEU A 3 -7.75 -8.89 11.63
N ARG A 4 -7.56 -8.32 12.81
CA ARG A 4 -8.64 -7.78 13.64
C ARG A 4 -9.25 -6.56 12.97
N THR A 5 -10.53 -6.64 12.65
CA THR A 5 -11.39 -5.53 12.22
C THR A 5 -12.36 -5.23 13.36
N ASP A 6 -11.83 -4.83 14.52
CA ASP A 6 -12.61 -4.60 15.76
C ASP A 6 -12.99 -3.11 15.97
N GLY A 7 -12.98 -2.28 14.94
CA GLY A 7 -13.27 -0.86 15.08
C GLY A 7 -14.15 -0.37 13.94
N ASP A 8 -15.17 0.39 14.29
CA ASP A 8 -15.97 1.25 13.43
C ASP A 8 -15.09 1.77 12.27
N LEU A 9 -15.36 1.32 11.04
CA LEU A 9 -14.55 1.63 9.86
C LEU A 9 -14.83 3.09 9.46
N HIS A 10 -14.42 4.04 10.29
CA HIS A 10 -14.35 5.43 9.88
C HIS A 10 -13.30 5.52 8.76
N PRO A 11 -13.69 5.88 7.52
CA PRO A 11 -12.74 5.98 6.43
C PRO A 11 -11.82 7.16 6.70
N VAL A 12 -10.69 6.88 7.33
CA VAL A 12 -9.59 7.83 7.44
C VAL A 12 -8.86 7.84 6.11
N PHE A 13 -8.75 9.01 5.49
CA PHE A 13 -7.86 9.20 4.35
C PHE A 13 -6.43 9.25 4.88
N CYS A 14 -5.86 8.07 5.16
CA CYS A 14 -4.44 7.97 5.45
C CYS A 14 -3.68 8.42 4.21
N THR A 15 -3.02 9.58 4.28
CA THR A 15 -2.12 10.07 3.22
C THR A 15 -0.89 9.17 3.05
N ILE A 16 -0.68 8.23 3.97
CA ILE A 16 0.35 7.20 3.96
C ILE A 16 -0.31 5.87 3.57
N VAL A 17 -0.05 5.42 2.34
CA VAL A 17 -0.56 4.13 1.84
C VAL A 17 0.35 2.99 2.32
N PRO A 18 -0.18 1.95 2.99
CA PRO A 18 0.63 0.82 3.45
C PRO A 18 1.27 0.01 2.30
N PRO A 19 2.43 -0.64 2.52
CA PRO A 19 3.13 -1.40 1.49
C PRO A 19 2.33 -2.60 0.97
N HIS A 20 1.54 -3.27 1.81
CA HIS A 20 0.75 -4.44 1.40
C HIS A 20 -0.40 -4.05 0.45
N VAL A 21 -0.95 -2.83 0.60
CA VAL A 21 -1.94 -2.28 -0.32
C VAL A 21 -1.28 -1.97 -1.66
N LEU A 22 -0.10 -1.35 -1.64
CA LEU A 22 0.67 -1.06 -2.86
C LEU A 22 1.10 -2.34 -3.59
N ASP A 23 1.51 -3.39 -2.88
CA ASP A 23 1.83 -4.70 -3.47
C ASP A 23 0.61 -5.30 -4.19
N HIS A 24 -0.57 -5.24 -3.58
CA HIS A 24 -1.79 -5.68 -4.24
C HIS A 24 -2.09 -4.87 -5.51
N LEU A 25 -2.04 -3.53 -5.43
CA LEU A 25 -2.29 -2.65 -6.58
C LEU A 25 -1.26 -2.82 -7.70
N SER A 26 -0.02 -3.16 -7.37
CA SER A 26 1.06 -3.39 -8.33
C SER A 26 0.79 -4.56 -9.29
N ARG A 27 -0.10 -5.47 -8.88
CA ARG A 27 -0.52 -6.67 -9.63
C ARG A 27 -1.89 -6.49 -10.32
N SER A 28 -2.48 -5.30 -10.22
CA SER A 28 -3.74 -4.97 -10.90
C SER A 28 -3.59 -5.10 -12.41
N ALA A 29 -4.65 -5.53 -13.09
CA ALA A 29 -4.72 -5.55 -14.55
C ALA A 29 -4.82 -4.14 -15.15
N ASP A 30 -5.24 -3.15 -14.35
CA ASP A 30 -5.26 -1.75 -14.76
C ASP A 30 -3.86 -1.13 -14.60
N ALA A 31 -3.22 -0.84 -15.74
CA ALA A 31 -1.91 -0.20 -15.78
C ALA A 31 -1.88 1.17 -15.07
N ARG A 32 -3.01 1.89 -15.03
CA ARG A 32 -3.12 3.20 -14.36
C ARG A 32 -2.98 3.08 -12.85
N LEU A 33 -3.24 1.90 -12.29
CA LEU A 33 -3.05 1.58 -10.88
C LEU A 33 -1.72 0.86 -10.65
N ALA A 34 -1.39 -0.11 -11.50
CA ALA A 34 -0.22 -0.96 -11.33
C ALA A 34 1.10 -0.18 -11.41
N ASP A 35 1.24 0.71 -12.39
CA ASP A 35 2.49 1.46 -12.60
C ASP A 35 2.83 2.40 -11.43
N PRO A 36 1.93 3.30 -10.98
CA PRO A 36 2.23 4.15 -9.84
C PRO A 36 2.42 3.35 -8.54
N ALA A 37 1.69 2.24 -8.36
CA ALA A 37 1.85 1.37 -7.19
C ALA A 37 3.24 0.74 -7.13
N ARG A 38 3.75 0.19 -8.26
CA ARG A 38 5.11 -0.38 -8.35
C ARG A 38 6.18 0.64 -8.01
N ARG A 39 6.09 1.84 -8.59
CA ARG A 39 7.05 2.94 -8.32
C ARG A 39 7.05 3.33 -6.85
N THR A 40 5.86 3.44 -6.26
CA THR A 40 5.71 3.83 -4.85
C THR A 40 6.23 2.74 -3.92
N LEU A 41 5.93 1.48 -4.20
CA LEU A 41 6.40 0.32 -3.42
C LEU A 41 7.93 0.22 -3.41
N ALA A 42 8.59 0.42 -4.55
CA ALA A 42 10.05 0.45 -4.63
C ALA A 42 10.65 1.59 -3.79
N ALA A 43 10.05 2.77 -3.85
CA ALA A 43 10.51 3.93 -3.10
C ALA A 43 10.25 3.83 -1.58
N ASP A 44 9.20 3.10 -1.17
CA ASP A 44 8.93 2.74 0.22
C ASP A 44 9.98 1.76 0.76
N GLY A 45 10.32 0.71 0.00
CA GLY A 45 11.37 -0.25 0.36
C GLY A 45 12.73 0.41 0.58
N LEU A 46 13.16 1.26 -0.36
CA LEU A 46 14.43 2.01 -0.24
C LEU A 46 14.48 2.91 1.00
N ARG A 47 13.34 3.39 1.49
CA ARG A 47 13.27 4.22 2.69
C ARG A 47 13.28 3.40 3.98
N ARG A 48 12.72 2.19 3.99
CA ARG A 48 12.80 1.29 5.17
C ARG A 48 14.20 0.76 5.40
N ASP A 49 14.92 0.41 4.34
CA ASP A 49 16.27 -0.16 4.44
C ASP A 49 17.35 0.86 4.84
N ARG A 50 16.98 2.15 4.92
CA ARG A 50 17.86 3.25 5.33
C ARG A 50 17.76 3.61 6.82
N ARG A 51 17.07 2.82 7.65
CA ARG A 51 16.84 3.09 9.07
C ARG A 51 17.73 2.27 10.00
#